data_AF-A0A5A7R1N1-F1
#
_entry.id   AF-A0A5A7R1N1-F1
#
_cell.length_a   1.000
_cell.length_b   1.000
_cell.length_c   1.000
_cell.angle_alpha   90.00
_cell.angle_beta   90.00
_cell.angle_gamma   90.00
#
_symmetry.space_group_name_H-M   'P 1'
#
loop_
_entity.id
_entity.type
_entity.pdbx_description
1 polymer ?
#
loop_
_entity_poly.entity_id
_entity_poly.type
_entity_poly.pdbx_seq_one_letter_code
_entity_poly.pdbx_strand_id
1 'polypeptide(L)'
;MTPKKLRTNPCVIQNILQLTSRGHLREAVDALPLASRQGFSVSPSIIAALIRQCAATKSIKEGKLVHLHLKRTGSKHPGPFLSNHLINMYASCGDHETARQVFDKMRDRNLYSWNNMLSGYANLGMTRAAKRLFDKMPERDFVSWNTMAVAHLQCGWFNRALMCYVELRRSAIGYNEYSLAGALNACVKSRDLRLGKQLHCQVLVIGFLSSLVLSSSLVDAYAKCGELGFARRLFDEMTERDIVAWTTLVSGYALSGDMGSAREIFDSMPEKNSNSWSALIAGYARNRSGYRSLELFKKMIDLRLEPDQFAYSSCLFACASMVSLNHGKQFHSRLITSSIRPNVVVLSSLIDMYSKCGDLDMAKRVFNRIQDNNNNNQHAVLWNTMISSLANHGRSKEAIGIYSDMLSLGVKPESFTFLVLLNACGHSGLVQEGLRLFESMKSDYHIAPGQEHYTSLISLLGWAGYFDELMNRLKVMPFYPDDRVWNALLTICKIHERNMELGRTMAKHLVGLEPDSPVVYLLLSGIYTAIGRSEFAQEVKRLANLRYLKKQVFVSWLEIDRTVRLGCEAHTLDHPQKETNAILELLSDEGLLDGVGR
;
A
#
# COMPACT_ATOMS: atom_id res chain seq x y z
N MET A 1 35.51 42.51 37.54
CA MET A 1 36.23 41.27 37.90
C MET A 1 35.63 40.81 39.22
N THR A 2 34.93 39.69 39.39
CA THR A 2 35.09 38.34 38.84
C THR A 2 33.76 37.56 38.93
N PRO A 3 33.58 36.51 38.11
CA PRO A 3 32.30 35.84 37.89
C PRO A 3 31.92 34.90 39.04
N LYS A 4 30.62 34.87 39.40
CA LYS A 4 30.07 33.82 40.27
C LYS A 4 30.20 32.47 39.56
N LYS A 5 31.10 31.65 40.08
CA LYS A 5 31.45 30.28 39.63
C LYS A 5 30.22 29.44 39.34
N LEU A 6 30.27 28.77 38.18
CA LEU A 6 29.40 27.66 37.77
C LEU A 6 29.26 26.65 38.92
N ARG A 7 28.02 26.34 39.31
CA ARG A 7 27.71 25.14 40.09
C ARG A 7 28.11 23.93 39.24
N THR A 8 29.19 23.26 39.61
CA THR A 8 29.56 21.94 39.10
C THR A 8 28.41 20.97 39.34
N ASN A 9 27.84 20.41 38.27
CA ASN A 9 26.83 19.37 38.38
C ASN A 9 27.41 18.18 39.15
N PRO A 10 26.68 17.59 40.12
CA PRO A 10 27.10 16.38 40.83
C PRO A 10 27.47 15.27 39.83
N CYS A 11 28.50 14.46 40.16
CA CYS A 11 28.98 13.33 39.35
C CYS A 11 27.83 12.46 38.78
N VAL A 12 26.80 12.21 39.59
CA VAL A 12 25.63 11.40 39.19
C VAL A 12 24.80 12.06 38.07
N ILE A 13 24.63 13.39 38.09
CA ILE A 13 23.91 14.13 37.04
C ILE A 13 24.74 14.18 35.76
N GLN A 14 26.06 14.35 35.88
CA GLN A 14 26.98 14.34 34.74
C GLN A 14 27.06 12.96 34.08
N ASN A 15 27.00 11.89 34.88
CA ASN A 15 26.92 10.52 34.40
C ASN A 15 25.61 10.26 33.64
N ILE A 16 24.45 10.68 34.18
CA ILE A 16 23.15 10.56 33.47
C ILE A 16 23.19 11.31 32.12
N LEU A 17 23.74 12.52 32.09
CA LEU A 17 23.92 13.29 30.85
C LEU A 17 24.81 12.55 29.84
N GLN A 18 25.93 12.02 30.28
CA GLN A 18 26.87 11.29 29.42
C GLN A 18 26.23 10.01 28.88
N LEU A 19 25.55 9.23 29.71
CA LEU A 19 24.84 8.00 29.31
C LEU A 19 23.69 8.29 28.34
N THR A 20 22.93 9.37 28.58
CA THR A 20 21.88 9.83 27.66
C THR A 20 22.47 10.21 26.31
N SER A 21 23.60 10.95 26.29
CA SER A 21 24.26 11.37 25.06
C SER A 21 24.87 10.21 24.26
N ARG A 22 25.27 9.14 24.94
CA ARG A 22 25.87 7.94 24.32
C ARG A 22 24.86 6.88 23.90
N GLY A 23 23.56 7.10 24.12
CA GLY A 23 22.54 6.12 23.73
C GLY A 23 22.27 5.01 24.77
N HIS A 24 22.94 5.01 25.93
CA HIS A 24 22.82 4.00 26.98
C HIS A 24 21.58 4.25 27.86
N LEU A 25 20.39 4.10 27.26
CA LEU A 25 19.12 4.48 27.88
C LEU A 25 18.86 3.75 29.21
N ARG A 26 19.12 2.44 29.26
CA ARG A 26 18.82 1.62 30.44
C ARG A 26 19.67 2.04 31.65
N GLU A 27 20.98 2.17 31.44
CA GLU A 27 21.92 2.62 32.48
C GLU A 27 21.60 4.03 32.97
N ALA A 28 21.21 4.94 32.05
CA ALA A 28 20.81 6.29 32.41
C ALA A 28 19.53 6.33 33.27
N VAL A 29 18.56 5.47 32.96
CA VAL A 29 17.29 5.37 33.72
C VAL A 29 17.49 4.69 35.07
N ASP A 30 18.36 3.68 35.14
CA ASP A 30 18.70 2.96 36.38
C ASP A 30 19.46 3.86 37.39
N ALA A 31 20.11 4.93 36.91
CA ALA A 31 20.76 5.93 37.77
C ALA A 31 19.79 6.95 38.40
N LEU A 32 18.55 7.08 37.91
CA LEU A 32 17.56 8.06 38.40
C LEU A 32 17.14 7.85 39.87
N PRO A 33 16.88 6.63 40.36
CA PRO A 33 16.59 6.40 41.78
C PRO A 33 17.75 6.80 42.69
N LEU A 34 19.00 6.63 42.22
CA LEU A 34 20.21 6.94 42.97
C LEU A 34 20.38 8.45 43.15
N ALA A 35 20.10 9.23 42.10
CA ALA A 35 20.04 10.69 42.17
C ALA A 35 18.95 11.18 43.16
N SER A 36 17.78 10.55 43.16
CA SER A 36 16.69 10.88 44.07
C SER A 36 17.01 10.57 45.53
N ARG A 37 17.68 9.43 45.82
CA ARG A 37 18.11 9.05 47.18
C ARG A 37 19.16 10.00 47.75
N GLN A 38 19.99 10.59 46.89
CA GLN A 38 21.00 11.57 47.27
C GLN A 38 20.47 13.02 47.35
N GLY A 39 19.16 13.23 47.15
CA GLY A 39 18.52 14.54 47.26
C GLY A 39 18.76 15.48 46.07
N PHE A 40 19.31 14.98 44.96
CA PHE A 40 19.56 15.80 43.77
C PHE A 40 18.33 15.88 42.86
N SER A 41 17.88 17.09 42.52
CA SER A 41 16.83 17.27 41.51
C SER A 41 17.41 17.18 40.10
N VAL A 42 16.96 16.21 39.30
CA VAL A 42 17.29 16.14 37.88
C VAL A 42 16.51 17.24 37.13
N SER A 43 17.19 18.00 36.27
CA SER A 43 16.55 19.10 35.56
C SER A 43 15.48 18.58 34.57
N PRO A 44 14.38 19.32 34.35
CA PRO A 44 13.34 18.93 33.38
C PRO A 44 13.87 18.69 31.97
N SER A 45 14.94 19.38 31.57
CA SER A 45 15.59 19.20 30.26
C SER A 45 16.23 17.82 30.08
N ILE A 46 16.89 17.29 31.12
CA ILE A 46 17.50 15.96 31.11
C ILE A 46 16.40 14.89 31.07
N ILE A 47 15.34 15.08 31.88
CA ILE A 47 14.19 14.17 31.87
C ILE A 47 13.50 14.15 30.51
N ALA A 48 13.31 15.31 29.87
CA ALA A 48 12.76 15.38 28.51
C ALA A 48 13.66 14.68 27.47
N ALA A 49 14.99 14.78 27.60
CA ALA A 49 15.93 14.06 26.74
C ALA A 49 15.78 12.53 26.89
N LEU A 50 15.71 12.03 28.13
CA LEU A 50 15.45 10.62 28.40
C LEU A 50 14.10 10.16 27.83
N ILE A 51 13.02 10.94 28.02
CA ILE A 51 11.70 10.62 27.47
C ILE A 51 11.71 10.57 25.94
N ARG A 52 12.38 11.53 25.28
CA ARG A 52 12.54 11.52 23.81
C ARG A 52 13.31 10.30 23.33
N GLN A 53 14.36 9.91 24.05
CA GLN A 53 15.12 8.70 23.73
C GLN A 53 14.27 7.45 23.91
N CYS A 54 13.48 7.34 24.99
CA CYS A 54 12.50 6.27 25.16
C CYS A 54 11.49 6.21 24.00
N ALA A 55 11.02 7.37 23.52
CA ALA A 55 10.10 7.46 22.39
C ALA A 55 10.77 6.96 21.10
N ALA A 56 12.01 7.36 20.84
CA ALA A 56 12.78 6.96 19.67
C ALA A 56 13.09 5.45 19.66
N THR A 57 13.41 4.87 20.81
CA THR A 57 13.71 3.43 20.95
C THR A 57 12.46 2.57 21.19
N LYS A 58 11.27 3.19 21.30
CA LYS A 58 10.01 2.53 21.69
C LYS A 58 10.12 1.74 23.01
N SER A 59 10.93 2.24 23.93
CA SER A 59 11.26 1.62 25.22
C SER A 59 10.24 1.96 26.30
N ILE A 60 9.11 1.24 26.31
CA ILE A 60 7.99 1.51 27.23
C ILE A 60 8.35 1.27 28.71
N LYS A 61 9.21 0.29 29.01
CA LYS A 61 9.59 -0.06 30.40
C LYS A 61 10.39 1.09 31.03
N GLU A 62 11.43 1.53 30.33
CA GLU A 62 12.28 2.64 30.71
C GLU A 62 11.45 3.94 30.78
N GLY A 63 10.57 4.19 29.81
CA GLY A 63 9.64 5.32 29.85
C GLY A 63 8.73 5.34 31.08
N LYS A 64 8.20 4.18 31.50
CA LYS A 64 7.40 4.04 32.73
C LYS A 64 8.22 4.31 34.00
N LEU A 65 9.50 3.91 34.04
CA LEU A 65 10.40 4.21 35.15
C LEU A 65 10.71 5.71 35.27
N VAL A 66 10.96 6.38 34.14
CA VAL A 66 11.17 7.84 34.11
C VAL A 66 9.91 8.59 34.57
N HIS A 67 8.73 8.17 34.11
CA HIS A 67 7.45 8.75 34.56
C HIS A 67 7.18 8.47 36.06
N LEU A 68 7.55 7.30 36.56
CA LEU A 68 7.46 6.98 37.99
C LEU A 68 8.41 7.84 38.83
N HIS A 69 9.64 8.08 38.34
CA HIS A 69 10.60 8.96 39.00
C HIS A 69 10.01 10.38 39.15
N LEU A 70 9.43 10.94 38.09
CA LEU A 70 8.75 12.25 38.15
C LEU A 70 7.66 12.30 39.23
N LYS A 71 6.85 11.24 39.36
CA LYS A 71 5.81 11.16 40.40
C LYS A 71 6.40 11.13 41.81
N ARG A 72 7.56 10.50 42.00
CA ARG A 72 8.23 10.36 43.31
C ARG A 72 8.97 11.62 43.73
N THR A 73 9.56 12.38 42.80
CA THR A 73 10.30 13.62 43.09
C THR A 73 9.40 14.85 43.22
N GLY A 74 8.13 14.68 43.63
CA GLY A 74 7.18 15.77 43.87
C GLY A 74 6.48 16.32 42.61
N SER A 75 6.82 15.87 41.41
CA SER A 75 6.16 16.28 40.15
C SER A 75 4.99 15.35 39.81
N LYS A 76 4.04 15.18 40.75
CA LYS A 76 2.85 14.34 40.55
C LYS A 76 2.01 14.78 39.34
N HIS A 77 2.06 16.09 39.04
CA HIS A 77 1.54 16.70 37.82
C HIS A 77 2.67 17.48 37.15
N PRO A 78 3.43 16.87 36.22
CA PRO A 78 4.49 17.57 35.51
C PRO A 78 3.90 18.75 34.72
N GLY A 79 4.65 19.85 34.63
CA GLY A 79 4.24 21.00 33.82
C GLY A 79 4.01 20.62 32.34
N PRO A 80 3.34 21.48 31.54
CA PRO A 80 2.95 21.16 30.17
C PRO A 80 4.10 20.65 29.29
N PHE A 81 5.31 21.18 29.47
CA PHE A 81 6.51 20.72 28.74
C PHE A 81 6.82 19.22 28.91
N LEU A 82 6.93 18.75 30.16
CA LEU A 82 7.21 17.33 30.44
C LEU A 82 6.01 16.44 30.12
N SER A 83 4.79 16.91 30.41
CA SER A 83 3.57 16.18 30.09
C SER A 83 3.39 15.97 28.58
N ASN A 84 3.71 16.97 27.75
CA ASN A 84 3.68 16.86 26.29
C ASN A 84 4.68 15.81 25.77
N HIS A 85 5.89 15.76 26.34
CA HIS A 85 6.87 14.72 26.01
C HIS A 85 6.44 13.33 26.47
N LEU A 86 5.82 13.20 27.65
CA LEU A 86 5.27 11.93 28.13
C LEU A 86 4.14 11.43 27.23
N ILE A 87 3.20 12.30 26.82
CA ILE A 87 2.12 11.96 25.88
C ILE A 87 2.73 11.40 24.58
N ASN A 88 3.69 12.11 23.99
CA ASN A 88 4.33 11.67 22.75
C ASN A 88 5.08 10.33 22.92
N MET A 89 5.78 10.13 24.04
CA MET A 89 6.49 8.88 24.32
C MET A 89 5.54 7.70 24.47
N TYR A 90 4.48 7.85 25.28
CA TYR A 90 3.49 6.79 25.46
C TYR A 90 2.76 6.47 24.16
N ALA A 91 2.37 7.49 23.39
CA ALA A 91 1.75 7.31 22.09
C ALA A 91 2.70 6.59 21.09
N SER A 92 3.96 6.99 21.02
CA SER A 92 4.98 6.36 20.15
C SER A 92 5.26 4.90 20.52
N CYS A 93 5.07 4.55 21.80
CA CYS A 93 5.17 3.19 22.32
C CYS A 93 3.86 2.38 22.19
N GLY A 94 2.77 2.96 21.69
CA GLY A 94 1.46 2.31 21.54
C GLY A 94 0.56 2.32 22.79
N ASP A 95 1.02 2.84 23.94
CA ASP A 95 0.27 2.93 25.20
C ASP A 95 -0.58 4.22 25.25
N HIS A 96 -1.58 4.28 24.38
CA HIS A 96 -2.46 5.42 24.22
C HIS A 96 -3.37 5.66 25.44
N GLU A 97 -3.65 4.61 26.24
CA GLU A 97 -4.39 4.73 27.49
C GLU A 97 -3.61 5.55 28.52
N THR A 98 -2.33 5.24 28.72
CA THR A 98 -1.48 6.01 29.64
C THR A 98 -1.25 7.43 29.09
N ALA A 99 -1.07 7.59 27.77
CA ALA A 99 -0.99 8.91 27.15
C ALA A 99 -2.26 9.73 27.45
N ARG A 100 -3.45 9.12 27.33
CA ARG A 100 -4.74 9.74 27.65
C ARG A 100 -4.82 10.13 29.13
N GLN A 101 -4.39 9.24 30.03
CA GLN A 101 -4.37 9.54 31.47
C GLN A 101 -3.45 10.72 31.81
N VAL A 102 -2.29 10.83 31.16
CA VAL A 102 -1.39 11.98 31.34
C VAL A 102 -2.09 13.24 30.86
N PHE A 103 -2.68 13.22 29.65
CA PHE A 103 -3.41 14.34 29.08
C PHE A 103 -4.61 14.78 29.95
N ASP A 104 -5.37 13.84 30.51
CA ASP A 104 -6.53 14.11 31.37
C ASP A 104 -6.13 14.72 32.72
N LYS A 105 -4.94 14.41 33.22
CA LYS A 105 -4.41 14.94 34.49
C LYS A 105 -3.70 16.30 34.36
N MET A 106 -3.56 16.84 33.15
CA MET A 106 -3.02 18.18 32.92
C MET A 106 -4.02 19.25 33.37
N ARG A 107 -3.56 20.19 34.19
CA ARG A 107 -4.34 21.36 34.60
C ARG A 107 -4.50 22.33 33.43
N ASP A 108 -3.38 22.69 32.82
CA ASP A 108 -3.32 23.59 31.67
C ASP A 108 -2.91 22.81 30.42
N ARG A 109 -3.79 22.80 29.41
CA ARG A 109 -3.54 22.17 28.12
C ARG A 109 -3.33 23.26 27.08
N ASN A 110 -2.21 23.20 26.38
CA ASN A 110 -1.97 24.08 25.23
C ASN A 110 -2.17 23.32 23.91
N LEU A 111 -2.12 24.03 22.80
CA LEU A 111 -2.33 23.46 21.46
C LEU A 111 -1.39 22.28 21.17
N TYR A 112 -0.15 22.32 21.65
CA TYR A 112 0.80 21.20 21.55
C TYR A 112 0.33 19.95 22.31
N SER A 113 -0.26 20.09 23.50
CA SER A 113 -0.83 18.96 24.25
C SER A 113 -1.90 18.25 23.44
N TRP A 114 -2.80 19.03 22.82
CA TRP A 114 -3.88 18.51 21.97
C TRP A 114 -3.33 17.86 20.69
N ASN A 115 -2.41 18.53 19.98
CA ASN A 115 -1.81 18.01 18.75
C ASN A 115 -0.97 16.75 18.97
N ASN A 116 -0.23 16.63 20.09
CA ASN A 116 0.50 15.40 20.43
C ASN A 116 -0.45 14.23 20.69
N MET A 117 -1.53 14.47 21.45
CA MET A 117 -2.52 13.43 21.72
C MET A 117 -3.27 13.03 20.44
N LEU A 118 -3.59 14.00 19.59
CA LEU A 118 -4.24 13.79 18.29
C LEU A 118 -3.36 12.97 17.34
N SER A 119 -2.08 13.34 17.22
CA SER A 119 -1.09 12.61 16.43
C SER A 119 -0.89 11.19 16.94
N GLY A 120 -0.92 11.01 18.27
CA GLY A 120 -0.88 9.68 18.88
C GLY A 120 -2.05 8.79 18.45
N TYR A 121 -3.29 9.30 18.47
CA TYR A 121 -4.43 8.54 17.96
C TYR A 121 -4.39 8.32 16.45
N ALA A 122 -3.95 9.32 15.68
CA ALA A 122 -3.80 9.21 14.24
C ALA A 122 -2.83 8.09 13.87
N ASN A 123 -1.62 8.09 14.43
CA ASN A 123 -0.57 7.10 14.17
C ASN A 123 -0.97 5.66 14.53
N LEU A 124 -1.93 5.49 15.46
CA LEU A 124 -2.49 4.19 15.85
C LEU A 124 -3.73 3.79 15.04
N GLY A 125 -4.14 4.59 14.04
CA GLY A 125 -5.33 4.34 13.24
C GLY A 125 -6.65 4.51 14.01
N MET A 126 -6.61 5.12 15.21
CA MET A 126 -7.78 5.31 16.08
C MET A 126 -8.61 6.53 15.66
N THR A 127 -9.02 6.59 14.40
CA THR A 127 -9.61 7.78 13.76
C THR A 127 -10.89 8.28 14.44
N ARG A 128 -11.70 7.39 15.02
CA ARG A 128 -12.89 7.80 15.81
C ARG A 128 -12.50 8.53 17.09
N ALA A 129 -11.47 8.06 17.80
CA ALA A 129 -10.97 8.72 19.01
C ALA A 129 -10.29 10.04 18.67
N ALA A 130 -9.49 10.08 17.59
CA ALA A 130 -8.89 11.29 17.05
C ALA A 130 -9.96 12.35 16.72
N LYS A 131 -11.02 11.96 16.00
CA LYS A 131 -12.12 12.87 15.65
C LYS A 131 -12.83 13.43 16.89
N ARG A 132 -13.19 12.57 17.86
CA ARG A 132 -13.80 13.03 19.12
C ARG A 132 -12.91 14.00 19.89
N LEU A 133 -11.60 13.80 19.86
CA LEU A 133 -10.64 14.70 20.50
C LEU A 133 -10.57 16.02 19.76
N PHE A 134 -10.46 15.98 18.44
CA PHE A 134 -10.40 17.14 17.55
C PHE A 134 -11.64 18.03 17.69
N ASP A 135 -12.83 17.43 17.81
CA ASP A 135 -14.08 18.16 17.99
C ASP A 135 -14.15 18.92 19.33
N LYS A 136 -13.45 18.42 20.35
CA LYS A 136 -13.32 19.05 21.67
C LYS A 136 -12.18 20.08 21.77
N MET A 137 -11.34 20.23 20.76
CA MET A 137 -10.25 21.20 20.79
C MET A 137 -10.81 22.63 20.83
N PRO A 138 -10.42 23.45 21.84
CA PRO A 138 -10.88 24.84 21.93
C PRO A 138 -10.40 25.70 20.75
N GLU A 139 -9.14 25.49 20.38
CA GLU A 139 -8.47 26.14 19.25
C GLU A 139 -7.83 25.07 18.38
N ARG A 140 -7.75 25.33 17.07
CA ARG A 140 -7.17 24.43 16.08
C ARG A 140 -6.21 25.23 15.21
N ASP A 141 -5.09 24.63 14.86
CA ASP A 141 -4.16 25.17 13.87
C ASP A 141 -4.07 24.25 12.64
N PHE A 142 -3.23 24.64 11.68
CA PHE A 142 -2.92 23.82 10.51
C PHE A 142 -2.38 22.44 10.90
N VAL A 143 -1.67 22.30 12.04
CA VAL A 143 -1.18 21.00 12.52
C VAL A 143 -2.34 20.10 12.93
N SER A 144 -3.33 20.62 13.67
CA SER A 144 -4.54 19.87 14.06
C SER A 144 -5.29 19.35 12.83
N TRP A 145 -5.51 20.21 11.83
CA TRP A 145 -6.22 19.86 10.60
C TRP A 145 -5.44 18.87 9.73
N ASN A 146 -4.14 19.10 9.52
CA ASN A 146 -3.28 18.20 8.74
C ASN A 146 -3.20 16.81 9.40
N THR A 147 -3.13 16.75 10.73
CA THR A 147 -3.13 15.49 11.48
C THR A 147 -4.44 14.72 11.28
N MET A 148 -5.58 15.41 11.32
CA MET A 148 -6.88 14.79 11.02
C MET A 148 -6.99 14.28 9.59
N ALA A 149 -6.49 15.04 8.62
CA ALA A 149 -6.46 14.62 7.22
C ALA A 149 -5.61 13.36 7.03
N VAL A 150 -4.42 13.29 7.66
CA VAL A 150 -3.56 12.10 7.65
C VAL A 150 -4.24 10.90 8.33
N ALA A 151 -4.93 11.09 9.46
CA ALA A 151 -5.68 10.04 10.12
C ALA A 151 -6.78 9.45 9.21
N HIS A 152 -7.51 10.31 8.51
CA HIS A 152 -8.51 9.86 7.52
C HIS A 152 -7.87 9.15 6.33
N LEU A 153 -6.71 9.62 5.85
CA LEU A 153 -5.96 8.98 4.77
C LEU A 153 -5.50 7.56 5.12
N GLN A 154 -4.98 7.36 6.32
CA GLN A 154 -4.51 6.05 6.80
C GLN A 154 -5.65 5.03 6.90
N CYS A 155 -6.88 5.48 7.15
CA CYS A 155 -8.07 4.62 7.16
C CYS A 155 -8.76 4.47 5.79
N GLY A 156 -8.19 5.03 4.71
CA GLY A 156 -8.78 4.96 3.37
C GLY A 156 -9.99 5.89 3.15
N TRP A 157 -10.24 6.84 4.06
CA TRP A 157 -11.40 7.75 4.01
C TRP A 157 -11.05 9.03 3.24
N PHE A 158 -10.67 8.90 1.98
CA PHE A 158 -10.08 9.98 1.16
C PHE A 158 -10.97 11.23 1.07
N ASN A 159 -12.28 11.06 0.90
CA ASN A 159 -13.23 12.17 0.85
C ASN A 159 -13.25 12.97 2.17
N ARG A 160 -13.16 12.30 3.32
CA ARG A 160 -13.12 13.00 4.62
C ARG A 160 -11.79 13.71 4.83
N ALA A 161 -10.69 13.15 4.34
CA ALA A 161 -9.41 13.85 4.33
C ALA A 161 -9.46 15.12 3.49
N LEU A 162 -10.06 15.07 2.29
CA LEU A 162 -10.28 16.25 1.44
C LEU A 162 -11.21 17.28 2.09
N MET A 163 -12.26 16.84 2.78
CA MET A 163 -13.13 17.74 3.55
C MET A 163 -12.37 18.50 4.64
N CYS A 164 -11.38 17.88 5.31
CA CYS A 164 -10.54 18.60 6.27
C CYS A 164 -9.81 19.80 5.62
N TYR A 165 -9.35 19.68 4.37
CA TYR A 165 -8.72 20.79 3.66
C TYR A 165 -9.71 21.84 3.21
N VAL A 166 -10.91 21.45 2.77
CA VAL A 166 -11.98 22.39 2.41
C VAL A 166 -12.38 23.23 3.62
N GLU A 167 -12.52 22.61 4.78
CA GLU A 167 -12.86 23.31 6.02
C GLU A 167 -11.70 24.19 6.53
N LEU A 168 -10.45 23.72 6.47
CA LEU A 168 -9.28 24.54 6.78
C LEU A 168 -9.22 25.79 5.90
N ARG A 169 -9.51 25.67 4.61
CA ARG A 169 -9.55 26.79 3.66
C ARG A 169 -10.64 27.81 3.97
N ARG A 170 -11.80 27.35 4.48
CA ARG A 170 -12.90 28.23 4.90
C ARG A 170 -12.62 28.91 6.24
N SER A 171 -11.70 28.37 7.03
CA SER A 171 -11.33 28.93 8.32
C SER A 171 -10.43 30.16 8.17
N ALA A 172 -10.49 31.08 9.14
CA ALA A 172 -9.63 32.26 9.18
C ALA A 172 -8.14 31.93 9.44
N ILE A 173 -7.81 30.67 9.76
CA ILE A 173 -6.44 30.21 10.05
C ILE A 173 -5.59 30.19 8.76
N GLY A 174 -6.23 30.01 7.60
CA GLY A 174 -5.54 29.81 6.33
C GLY A 174 -4.97 28.40 6.19
N TYR A 175 -4.05 28.22 5.25
CA TYR A 175 -3.41 26.94 4.94
C TYR A 175 -1.97 27.19 4.46
N ASN A 176 -1.12 26.17 4.54
CA ASN A 176 0.28 26.25 4.11
C ASN A 176 0.64 25.17 3.09
N GLU A 177 1.90 25.17 2.65
CA GLU A 177 2.46 24.17 1.73
C GLU A 177 2.20 22.72 2.18
N TYR A 178 2.31 22.44 3.49
CA TYR A 178 2.07 21.10 4.05
C TYR A 178 0.60 20.68 3.97
N SER A 179 -0.33 21.62 4.12
CA SER A 179 -1.75 21.36 3.93
C SER A 179 -2.05 20.98 2.47
N LEU A 180 -1.51 21.72 1.50
CA LEU A 180 -1.70 21.39 0.08
C LEU A 180 -1.03 20.07 -0.30
N ALA A 181 0.18 19.80 0.19
CA ALA A 181 0.87 18.52 -0.01
C ALA A 181 0.05 17.33 0.54
N GLY A 182 -0.55 17.48 1.70
CA GLY A 182 -1.43 16.46 2.27
C GLY A 182 -2.74 16.28 1.48
N ALA A 183 -3.28 17.32 0.85
CA ALA A 183 -4.43 17.23 -0.04
C ALA A 183 -4.07 16.51 -1.36
N LEU A 184 -2.89 16.80 -1.91
CA LEU A 184 -2.34 16.07 -3.06
C LEU A 184 -2.17 14.59 -2.74
N ASN A 185 -1.65 14.23 -1.56
CA ASN A 185 -1.54 12.84 -1.13
C ASN A 185 -2.92 12.14 -1.07
N ALA A 186 -3.99 12.85 -0.72
CA ALA A 186 -5.34 12.30 -0.81
C ALA A 186 -5.75 11.99 -2.25
N CYS A 187 -5.42 12.87 -3.19
CA CYS A 187 -5.66 12.65 -4.62
C CYS A 187 -4.84 11.47 -5.17
N VAL A 188 -3.59 11.33 -4.73
CA VAL A 188 -2.73 10.18 -5.07
C VAL A 188 -3.37 8.87 -4.62
N LYS A 189 -3.83 8.84 -3.36
CA LYS A 189 -4.43 7.63 -2.79
C LYS A 189 -5.77 7.29 -3.42
N SER A 190 -6.56 8.29 -3.82
CA SER A 190 -7.81 8.08 -4.55
C SER A 190 -7.64 7.91 -6.07
N ARG A 191 -6.41 8.08 -6.59
CA ARG A 191 -6.08 8.15 -8.03
C ARG A 191 -6.94 9.17 -8.81
N ASP A 192 -7.34 10.25 -8.15
CA ASP A 192 -8.16 11.29 -8.76
C ASP A 192 -7.26 12.38 -9.39
N LEU A 193 -6.96 12.21 -10.67
CA LEU A 193 -6.15 13.15 -11.44
C LEU A 193 -6.84 14.51 -11.61
N ARG A 194 -8.18 14.56 -11.64
CA ARG A 194 -8.92 15.81 -11.83
C ARG A 194 -8.75 16.72 -10.63
N LEU A 195 -8.92 16.17 -9.42
CA LEU A 195 -8.65 16.89 -8.18
C LEU A 195 -7.18 17.28 -8.06
N GLY A 196 -6.25 16.40 -8.44
CA GLY A 196 -4.83 16.72 -8.49
C GLY A 196 -4.51 17.93 -9.37
N LYS A 197 -5.11 18.01 -10.57
CA LYS A 197 -4.97 19.18 -11.47
C LYS A 197 -5.58 20.45 -10.87
N GLN A 198 -6.73 20.37 -10.19
CA GLN A 198 -7.32 21.53 -9.51
C GLN A 198 -6.42 22.05 -8.38
N LEU A 199 -5.84 21.17 -7.58
CA LEU A 199 -4.89 21.54 -6.54
C LEU A 199 -3.63 22.15 -7.13
N HIS A 200 -3.09 21.59 -8.22
CA HIS A 200 -1.96 22.18 -8.93
C HIS A 200 -2.26 23.62 -9.40
N CYS A 201 -3.43 23.87 -10.01
CA CYS A 201 -3.83 25.24 -10.38
C CYS A 201 -3.87 26.18 -9.16
N GLN A 202 -4.34 25.69 -8.01
CA GLN A 202 -4.30 26.49 -6.77
C GLN A 202 -2.87 26.79 -6.35
N VAL A 203 -1.97 25.79 -6.34
CA VAL A 203 -0.55 25.98 -6.04
C VAL A 203 0.07 27.08 -6.91
N LEU A 204 -0.25 27.09 -8.20
CA LEU A 204 0.20 28.11 -9.14
C LEU A 204 -0.34 29.51 -8.80
N VAL A 205 -1.66 29.63 -8.60
CA VAL A 205 -2.31 30.93 -8.33
C VAL A 205 -1.84 31.54 -7.00
N ILE A 206 -1.57 30.71 -6.00
CA ILE A 206 -1.15 31.16 -4.66
C ILE A 206 0.36 31.45 -4.62
N GLY A 207 1.12 30.96 -5.60
CA GLY A 207 2.57 31.19 -5.70
C GLY A 207 3.42 30.23 -4.88
N PHE A 208 2.91 29.05 -4.53
CA PHE A 208 3.68 28.04 -3.78
C PHE A 208 4.49 27.09 -4.68
N LEU A 209 4.53 27.30 -6.00
CA LEU A 209 5.29 26.44 -6.92
C LEU A 209 6.80 26.47 -6.63
N SER A 210 7.32 27.56 -6.06
CA SER A 210 8.72 27.67 -5.64
C SER A 210 9.06 26.86 -4.37
N SER A 211 8.07 26.34 -3.65
CA SER A 211 8.30 25.47 -2.50
C SER A 211 8.73 24.09 -2.97
N LEU A 212 9.97 23.72 -2.66
CA LEU A 212 10.56 22.42 -2.98
C LEU A 212 9.68 21.24 -2.51
N VAL A 213 9.12 21.35 -1.30
CA VAL A 213 8.25 20.30 -0.72
C VAL A 213 6.99 20.10 -1.57
N LEU A 214 6.39 21.19 -2.02
CA LEU A 214 5.13 21.15 -2.76
C LEU A 214 5.34 20.78 -4.23
N SER A 215 6.40 21.26 -4.87
CA SER A 215 6.78 20.84 -6.22
C SER A 215 7.11 19.35 -6.26
N SER A 216 7.87 18.83 -5.29
CA SER A 216 8.15 17.39 -5.17
C SER A 216 6.87 16.59 -4.93
N SER A 217 5.92 17.11 -4.13
CA SER A 217 4.61 16.48 -3.91
C SER A 217 3.74 16.46 -5.16
N LEU A 218 3.82 17.48 -6.01
CA LEU A 218 3.12 17.53 -7.31
C LEU A 218 3.72 16.54 -8.31
N VAL A 219 5.05 16.44 -8.38
CA VAL A 219 5.74 15.40 -9.20
C VAL A 219 5.28 14.01 -8.75
N ASP A 220 5.24 13.74 -7.45
CA ASP A 220 4.71 12.48 -6.89
C ASP A 220 3.25 12.24 -7.26
N ALA A 221 2.42 13.29 -7.21
CA ALA A 221 1.02 13.19 -7.54
C ALA A 221 0.79 12.83 -9.01
N TYR A 222 1.45 13.53 -9.94
CA TYR A 222 1.34 13.20 -11.35
C TYR A 222 1.92 11.81 -11.67
N ALA A 223 3.07 11.46 -11.11
CA ALA A 223 3.70 10.16 -11.36
C ALA A 223 2.81 8.99 -10.90
N LYS A 224 2.25 9.06 -9.68
CA LYS A 224 1.41 7.99 -9.13
C LYS A 224 -0.01 7.95 -9.69
N CYS A 225 -0.50 9.06 -10.25
CA CYS A 225 -1.76 9.09 -11.01
C CYS A 225 -1.59 8.65 -12.48
N GLY A 226 -0.39 8.24 -12.91
CA GLY A 226 -0.12 7.69 -14.24
C GLY A 226 0.30 8.72 -15.30
N GLU A 227 0.44 9.99 -14.94
CA GLU A 227 0.79 11.09 -15.85
C GLU A 227 2.30 11.41 -15.79
N LEU A 228 3.14 10.42 -16.09
CA LEU A 228 4.61 10.55 -16.00
C LEU A 228 5.18 11.68 -16.87
N GLY A 229 4.56 11.97 -18.02
CA GLY A 229 4.97 13.07 -18.88
C GLY A 229 4.75 14.46 -18.29
N PHE A 230 3.73 14.65 -17.45
CA PHE A 230 3.55 15.89 -16.69
C PHE A 230 4.49 15.93 -15.48
N ALA A 231 4.68 14.80 -14.81
CA ALA A 231 5.63 14.70 -13.70
C ALA A 231 7.06 15.06 -14.14
N ARG A 232 7.50 14.56 -15.31
CA ARG A 232 8.83 14.88 -15.88
C ARG A 232 8.96 16.36 -16.23
N ARG A 233 7.96 16.97 -16.86
CA ARG A 233 7.98 18.41 -17.20
C ARG A 233 8.11 19.28 -15.95
N LEU A 234 7.27 19.03 -14.94
CA LEU A 234 7.33 19.77 -13.69
C LEU A 234 8.69 19.59 -13.00
N PHE A 235 9.23 18.37 -13.02
CA PHE A 235 10.55 18.08 -12.49
C PHE A 235 11.68 18.81 -13.24
N ASP A 236 11.60 18.91 -14.56
CA ASP A 236 12.59 19.62 -15.37
C ASP A 236 12.52 21.14 -15.13
N GLU A 237 11.34 21.69 -14.83
CA GLU A 237 11.14 23.11 -14.46
C GLU A 237 11.62 23.47 -13.04
N MET A 238 11.82 22.48 -12.15
CA MET A 238 12.31 22.73 -10.79
C MET A 238 13.76 23.24 -10.79
N THR A 239 14.01 24.38 -10.15
CA THR A 239 15.37 24.94 -10.00
C THR A 239 16.23 24.10 -9.06
N GLU A 240 15.65 23.67 -7.94
CA GLU A 240 16.24 22.75 -6.98
C GLU A 240 15.40 21.47 -6.90
N ARG A 241 16.06 20.32 -6.71
CA ARG A 241 15.42 19.01 -6.71
C ARG A 241 15.91 18.21 -5.53
N ASP A 242 15.00 17.80 -4.67
CA ASP A 242 15.32 16.92 -3.56
C ASP A 242 15.41 15.46 -4.02
N ILE A 243 16.06 14.63 -3.20
CA ILE A 243 16.21 13.19 -3.48
C ILE A 243 14.83 12.53 -3.65
N VAL A 244 13.79 13.05 -2.98
CA VAL A 244 12.43 12.52 -3.09
C VAL A 244 11.90 12.68 -4.52
N ALA A 245 11.97 13.87 -5.12
CA ALA A 245 11.53 14.09 -6.51
C ALA A 245 12.26 13.18 -7.51
N TRP A 246 13.60 13.06 -7.37
CA TRP A 246 14.40 12.14 -8.19
C TRP A 246 13.92 10.69 -8.04
N THR A 247 13.81 10.21 -6.80
CA THR A 247 13.45 8.82 -6.50
C THR A 247 12.02 8.49 -6.93
N THR A 248 11.12 9.46 -6.86
CA THR A 248 9.75 9.39 -7.36
C THR A 248 9.72 9.13 -8.87
N LEU A 249 10.50 9.87 -9.66
CA LEU A 249 10.57 9.64 -11.11
C LEU A 249 11.23 8.30 -11.45
N VAL A 250 12.31 7.91 -10.77
CA VAL A 250 12.93 6.58 -10.95
C VAL A 250 11.89 5.48 -10.71
N SER A 251 11.14 5.58 -9.60
CA SER A 251 10.08 4.63 -9.25
C SER A 251 8.93 4.66 -10.25
N GLY A 252 8.53 5.86 -10.70
CA GLY A 252 7.44 6.06 -11.65
C GLY A 252 7.73 5.42 -13.01
N TYR A 253 8.88 5.73 -13.61
CA TYR A 253 9.33 5.12 -14.85
C TYR A 253 9.50 3.61 -14.70
N ALA A 254 10.11 3.15 -13.61
CA ALA A 254 10.22 1.73 -13.31
C ALA A 254 8.86 1.01 -13.23
N LEU A 255 7.85 1.62 -12.59
CA LEU A 255 6.50 1.05 -12.52
C LEU A 255 5.79 1.01 -13.88
N SER A 256 6.10 1.94 -14.78
CA SER A 256 5.58 1.95 -16.16
C SER A 256 6.30 0.97 -17.10
N GLY A 257 7.41 0.36 -16.67
CA GLY A 257 8.21 -0.55 -17.48
C GLY A 257 9.34 0.11 -18.28
N ASP A 258 9.40 1.43 -18.32
CA ASP A 258 10.47 2.19 -18.98
C ASP A 258 11.72 2.25 -18.09
N MET A 259 12.48 1.15 -18.08
CA MET A 259 13.74 1.05 -17.34
C MET A 259 14.86 1.90 -17.92
N GLY A 260 14.74 2.34 -19.17
CA GLY A 260 15.70 3.25 -19.82
C GLY A 260 15.66 4.61 -19.16
N SER A 261 14.49 5.25 -19.16
CA SER A 261 14.27 6.54 -18.50
C SER A 261 14.51 6.47 -17.00
N ALA A 262 14.09 5.37 -16.33
CA ALA A 262 14.36 5.18 -14.91
C ALA A 262 15.87 5.18 -14.60
N ARG A 263 16.67 4.57 -15.47
CA ARG A 263 18.13 4.52 -15.32
C ARG A 263 18.79 5.86 -15.64
N GLU A 264 18.34 6.56 -16.68
CA GLU A 264 18.81 7.91 -17.03
C GLU A 264 18.62 8.88 -15.85
N ILE A 265 17.40 8.93 -15.29
CA ILE A 265 17.10 9.78 -14.14
C ILE A 265 17.96 9.39 -12.95
N PHE A 266 18.09 8.08 -12.66
CA PHE A 266 18.91 7.60 -11.55
C PHE A 266 20.37 8.01 -11.70
N ASP A 267 20.97 7.79 -12.88
CA ASP A 267 22.38 8.11 -13.12
C ASP A 267 22.63 9.62 -13.00
N SER A 268 21.66 10.45 -13.40
CA SER A 268 21.67 11.92 -13.29
C SER A 268 21.53 12.46 -11.86
N MET A 269 21.15 11.63 -10.88
CA MET A 269 21.02 12.05 -9.48
C MET A 269 22.38 12.52 -8.91
N PRO A 270 22.49 13.75 -8.36
CA PRO A 270 23.72 14.24 -7.74
C PRO A 270 24.15 13.39 -6.54
N GLU A 271 23.18 13.03 -5.70
CA GLU A 271 23.36 12.17 -4.54
C GLU A 271 22.42 10.97 -4.61
N LYS A 272 22.95 9.78 -4.36
CA LYS A 272 22.22 8.52 -4.38
C LYS A 272 22.24 7.91 -2.98
N ASN A 273 21.08 7.83 -2.34
CA ASN A 273 20.93 7.21 -1.02
C ASN A 273 20.36 5.78 -1.14
N SER A 274 20.26 5.08 -0.01
CA SER A 274 19.73 3.71 0.07
C SER A 274 18.36 3.58 -0.63
N ASN A 275 17.44 4.52 -0.38
CA ASN A 275 16.10 4.52 -0.98
C ASN A 275 16.13 4.61 -2.52
N SER A 276 16.99 5.46 -3.10
CA SER A 276 17.11 5.61 -4.55
C SER A 276 17.62 4.33 -5.22
N TRP A 277 18.59 3.65 -4.59
CA TRP A 277 19.07 2.34 -5.05
C TRP A 277 17.96 1.29 -4.95
N SER A 278 17.26 1.22 -3.82
CA SER A 278 16.14 0.30 -3.60
C SER A 278 15.03 0.50 -4.64
N ALA A 279 14.73 1.74 -5.02
CA ALA A 279 13.76 2.05 -6.07
C ALA A 279 14.16 1.45 -7.42
N LEU A 280 15.43 1.65 -7.84
CA LEU A 280 15.92 1.12 -9.11
C LEU A 280 16.00 -0.42 -9.10
N ILE A 281 16.49 -1.01 -8.00
CA ILE A 281 16.53 -2.47 -7.78
C ILE A 281 15.13 -3.06 -7.89
N ALA A 282 14.14 -2.48 -7.19
CA ALA A 282 12.74 -2.90 -7.27
C ALA A 282 12.17 -2.79 -8.69
N GLY A 283 12.56 -1.75 -9.44
CA GLY A 283 12.20 -1.59 -10.84
C GLY A 283 12.68 -2.74 -11.73
N TYR A 284 13.97 -3.07 -11.66
CA TYR A 284 14.53 -4.19 -12.42
C TYR A 284 13.95 -5.54 -12.00
N ALA A 285 13.70 -5.73 -10.69
CA ALA A 285 13.09 -6.95 -10.17
C ALA A 285 11.67 -7.18 -10.75
N ARG A 286 10.86 -6.12 -10.87
CA ARG A 286 9.48 -6.20 -11.40
C ARG A 286 9.43 -6.32 -12.93
N ASN A 287 10.37 -5.70 -13.65
CA ASN A 287 10.42 -5.72 -15.11
C ASN A 287 11.23 -6.90 -15.69
N ARG A 288 11.08 -8.09 -15.08
CA ARG A 288 11.68 -9.37 -15.52
C ARG A 288 13.21 -9.36 -15.70
N SER A 289 13.89 -8.39 -15.11
CA SER A 289 15.34 -8.21 -15.21
C SER A 289 16.01 -8.52 -13.88
N GLY A 290 15.69 -9.69 -13.32
CA GLY A 290 16.10 -10.06 -11.96
C GLY A 290 17.61 -10.08 -11.74
N TYR A 291 18.41 -10.53 -12.71
CA TYR A 291 19.88 -10.51 -12.61
C TYR A 291 20.44 -9.09 -12.45
N ARG A 292 19.92 -8.10 -13.18
CA ARG A 292 20.32 -6.69 -13.04
C ARG A 292 19.95 -6.14 -11.65
N SER A 293 18.81 -6.57 -11.09
CA SER A 293 18.44 -6.22 -9.72
C SER A 293 19.48 -6.74 -8.72
N LEU A 294 19.96 -7.97 -8.87
CA LEU A 294 20.98 -8.55 -7.98
C LEU A 294 22.34 -7.88 -8.15
N GLU A 295 22.72 -7.55 -9.39
CA GLU A 295 23.96 -6.83 -9.70
C GLU A 295 23.98 -5.43 -9.08
N LEU A 296 22.87 -4.69 -9.18
CA LEU A 296 22.74 -3.37 -8.57
C LEU A 296 22.81 -3.44 -7.03
N PHE A 297 22.23 -4.48 -6.43
CA PHE A 297 22.37 -4.70 -4.99
C PHE A 297 23.82 -4.97 -4.60
N LYS A 298 24.54 -5.80 -5.37
CA LYS A 298 25.97 -6.03 -5.16
C LYS A 298 26.76 -4.72 -5.27
N LYS A 299 26.50 -3.92 -6.31
CA LYS A 299 27.15 -2.61 -6.49
C LYS A 299 26.87 -1.65 -5.33
N MET A 300 25.64 -1.65 -4.81
CA MET A 300 25.28 -0.87 -3.63
C MET A 300 26.12 -1.27 -2.40
N ILE A 301 26.33 -2.57 -2.19
CA ILE A 301 27.22 -3.08 -1.12
C ILE A 301 28.67 -2.71 -1.37
N ASP A 302 29.17 -2.83 -2.59
CA ASP A 302 30.55 -2.50 -2.95
C ASP A 302 30.86 -1.01 -2.70
N LEU A 303 29.84 -0.15 -2.83
CA LEU A 303 29.89 1.28 -2.48
C LEU A 303 29.73 1.57 -0.98
N ARG A 304 29.70 0.53 -0.13
CA ARG A 304 29.52 0.62 1.33
C ARG A 304 28.22 1.32 1.75
N LEU A 305 27.19 1.24 0.92
CA LEU A 305 25.84 1.69 1.29
C LEU A 305 25.10 0.54 1.97
N GLU A 306 24.53 0.82 3.14
CA GLU A 306 23.70 -0.14 3.87
C GLU A 306 22.36 -0.34 3.13
N PRO A 307 22.05 -1.56 2.66
CA PRO A 307 20.76 -1.85 2.05
C PRO A 307 19.66 -1.76 3.08
N ASP A 308 18.57 -1.11 2.71
CA ASP A 308 17.37 -1.13 3.52
C ASP A 308 16.58 -2.44 3.34
N GLN A 309 15.52 -2.59 4.14
CA GLN A 309 14.62 -3.76 4.07
C GLN A 309 13.94 -3.88 2.69
N PHE A 310 13.75 -2.77 1.97
CA PHE A 310 13.13 -2.76 0.64
C PHE A 310 14.05 -3.31 -0.45
N ALA A 311 15.36 -3.06 -0.36
CA ALA A 311 16.34 -3.65 -1.25
C ALA A 311 16.36 -5.19 -1.13
N TYR A 312 16.35 -5.70 0.11
CA TYR A 312 16.29 -7.14 0.38
C TYR A 312 15.00 -7.77 -0.15
N SER A 313 13.83 -7.20 0.13
CA SER A 313 12.56 -7.75 -0.37
C SER A 313 12.51 -7.76 -1.89
N SER A 314 13.04 -6.73 -2.54
CA SER A 314 13.11 -6.64 -4.01
C SER A 314 14.03 -7.70 -4.61
N CYS A 315 15.19 -7.96 -4.00
CA CYS A 315 16.11 -9.01 -4.45
C CYS A 315 15.54 -10.41 -4.21
N LEU A 316 14.86 -10.63 -3.07
CA LEU A 316 14.17 -11.89 -2.79
C LEU A 316 13.03 -12.14 -3.79
N PHE A 317 12.26 -11.10 -4.14
CA PHE A 317 11.26 -11.15 -5.19
C PHE A 317 11.88 -11.48 -6.56
N ALA A 318 13.02 -10.88 -6.90
CA ALA A 318 13.76 -11.22 -8.12
C ALA A 318 14.22 -12.68 -8.12
N CYS A 319 14.74 -13.19 -6.99
CA CYS A 319 15.12 -14.60 -6.84
C CYS A 319 13.93 -15.53 -7.02
N ALA A 320 12.78 -15.19 -6.41
CA ALA A 320 11.54 -15.95 -6.54
C ALA A 320 11.05 -16.02 -7.99
N SER A 321 11.11 -14.88 -8.70
CA SER A 321 10.67 -14.76 -10.10
C SER A 321 11.59 -15.50 -11.07
N MET A 322 12.88 -15.59 -10.76
CA MET A 322 13.86 -16.37 -11.53
C MET A 322 13.98 -17.83 -11.06
N VAL A 323 13.22 -18.23 -10.04
CA VAL A 323 13.31 -19.56 -9.39
C VAL A 323 14.75 -19.88 -8.95
N SER A 324 15.47 -18.87 -8.46
CA SER A 324 16.89 -18.97 -8.11
C SER A 324 17.09 -19.19 -6.61
N LEU A 325 16.99 -20.45 -6.18
CA LEU A 325 17.14 -20.85 -4.78
C LEU A 325 18.52 -20.48 -4.20
N ASN A 326 19.58 -20.58 -5.00
CA ASN A 326 20.95 -20.30 -4.55
C ASN A 326 21.15 -18.83 -4.16
N HIS A 327 20.71 -17.90 -5.01
CA HIS A 327 20.76 -16.47 -4.69
C HIS A 327 19.85 -16.16 -3.50
N GLY A 328 18.64 -16.74 -3.46
CA GLY A 328 17.73 -16.60 -2.32
C GLY A 328 18.36 -17.01 -0.98
N LYS A 329 19.08 -18.14 -0.94
CA LYS A 329 19.82 -18.60 0.24
C LYS A 329 20.95 -17.64 0.64
N GLN A 330 21.67 -17.06 -0.33
CA GLN A 330 22.71 -16.05 -0.05
C GLN A 330 22.11 -14.80 0.60
N PHE A 331 21.00 -14.28 0.08
CA PHE A 331 20.30 -13.13 0.67
C PHE A 331 19.77 -13.45 2.07
N HIS A 332 19.19 -14.64 2.28
CA HIS A 332 18.73 -15.04 3.61
C HIS A 332 19.89 -15.16 4.61
N SER A 333 21.03 -15.75 4.22
CA SER A 333 22.24 -15.81 5.06
C SER A 333 22.77 -14.41 5.39
N ARG A 334 22.81 -13.51 4.41
CA ARG A 334 23.23 -12.12 4.62
C ARG A 334 22.28 -11.37 5.55
N LEU A 335 20.97 -11.58 5.42
CA LEU A 335 19.96 -10.98 6.28
C LEU A 335 20.17 -11.39 7.75
N ILE A 336 20.45 -12.68 8.00
CA ILE A 336 20.72 -13.21 9.35
C ILE A 336 22.00 -12.61 9.96
N THR A 337 23.02 -12.38 9.13
CA THR A 337 24.31 -11.83 9.59
C THR A 337 24.35 -10.31 9.65
N SER A 338 23.38 -9.63 9.02
CA SER A 338 23.24 -8.19 9.07
C SER A 338 22.63 -7.72 10.40
N SER A 339 22.83 -6.45 10.74
CA SER A 339 22.19 -5.79 11.89
C SER A 339 20.71 -5.43 11.63
N ILE A 340 20.19 -5.74 10.44
CA ILE A 340 18.84 -5.38 10.02
C ILE A 340 17.84 -6.39 10.59
N ARG A 341 16.96 -5.91 11.47
CA ARG A 341 15.80 -6.70 11.92
C ARG A 341 14.79 -6.83 10.77
N PRO A 342 14.47 -8.04 10.28
CA PRO A 342 13.54 -8.21 9.17
C PRO A 342 12.12 -7.79 9.58
N ASN A 343 11.45 -7.00 8.74
CA ASN A 343 10.04 -6.67 8.90
C ASN A 343 9.15 -7.71 8.21
N VAL A 344 7.82 -7.56 8.36
CA VAL A 344 6.81 -8.41 7.74
C VAL A 344 6.98 -8.55 6.22
N VAL A 345 7.38 -7.47 5.53
CA VAL A 345 7.55 -7.46 4.08
C VAL A 345 8.71 -8.35 3.65
N VAL A 346 9.86 -8.24 4.32
CA VAL A 346 11.03 -9.10 4.05
C VAL A 346 10.72 -10.55 4.38
N LEU A 347 10.06 -10.81 5.50
CA LEU A 347 9.68 -12.16 5.92
C LEU A 347 8.68 -12.82 4.96
N SER A 348 7.66 -12.08 4.50
CA SER A 348 6.74 -12.54 3.45
C SER A 348 7.51 -12.82 2.14
N SER A 349 8.45 -11.96 1.77
CA SER A 349 9.28 -12.16 0.56
C SER A 349 10.19 -13.39 0.68
N LEU A 350 10.69 -13.72 1.87
CA LEU A 350 11.46 -14.95 2.12
C LEU A 350 10.60 -16.21 1.95
N ILE A 351 9.39 -16.20 2.53
CA ILE A 351 8.44 -17.33 2.42
C ILE A 351 8.05 -17.54 0.95
N ASP A 352 7.70 -16.45 0.23
CA ASP A 352 7.36 -16.49 -1.19
C ASP A 352 8.55 -16.99 -2.04
N MET A 353 9.77 -16.51 -1.76
CA MET A 353 10.98 -16.93 -2.46
C MET A 353 11.24 -18.44 -2.29
N TYR A 354 11.25 -18.94 -1.06
CA TYR A 354 11.46 -20.37 -0.81
C TYR A 354 10.36 -21.23 -1.41
N SER A 355 9.09 -20.82 -1.27
CA SER A 355 7.95 -21.53 -1.85
C SER A 355 8.04 -21.61 -3.38
N LYS A 356 8.26 -20.48 -4.07
CA LYS A 356 8.37 -20.46 -5.54
C LYS A 356 9.60 -21.19 -6.06
N CYS A 357 10.68 -21.25 -5.27
CA CYS A 357 11.87 -22.04 -5.57
C CYS A 357 11.72 -23.54 -5.24
N GLY A 358 10.55 -24.00 -4.77
CA GLY A 358 10.27 -25.40 -4.48
C GLY A 358 10.67 -25.89 -3.09
N ASP A 359 11.30 -25.06 -2.25
CA ASP A 359 11.74 -25.41 -0.90
C ASP A 359 10.69 -25.00 0.15
N LEU A 360 9.52 -25.64 0.07
CA LEU A 360 8.39 -25.35 0.94
C LEU A 360 8.68 -25.63 2.43
N ASP A 361 9.58 -26.58 2.71
CA ASP A 361 9.98 -26.90 4.08
C ASP A 361 10.77 -25.74 4.72
N MET A 362 11.67 -25.10 3.96
CA MET A 362 12.34 -23.89 4.45
C MET A 362 11.36 -22.73 4.60
N ALA A 363 10.39 -22.58 3.70
CA ALA A 363 9.34 -21.57 3.83
C ALA A 363 8.55 -21.75 5.15
N LYS A 364 8.17 -22.99 5.49
CA LYS A 364 7.52 -23.35 6.77
C LYS A 364 8.41 -23.05 7.98
N ARG A 365 9.71 -23.37 7.89
CA ARG A 365 10.67 -23.07 8.99
C ARG A 365 10.80 -21.57 9.24
N VAL A 366 10.84 -20.77 8.17
CA VAL A 366 10.84 -19.30 8.30
C VAL A 366 9.54 -18.84 8.94
N PHE A 367 8.39 -19.34 8.48
CA PHE A 367 7.08 -19.00 9.05
C PHE A 367 6.98 -19.34 10.55
N ASN A 368 7.34 -20.56 10.96
CA ASN A 368 7.24 -21.01 12.35
C ASN A 368 8.16 -20.22 13.30
N ARG A 369 9.41 -19.92 12.89
CA ARG A 369 10.33 -19.10 13.69
C ARG A 369 9.81 -17.68 13.96
N ILE A 370 8.94 -17.18 13.08
CA ILE A 370 8.32 -15.87 13.28
C ILE A 370 7.22 -15.97 14.35
N GLN A 371 6.48 -17.07 14.39
CA GLN A 371 5.41 -17.31 15.37
C GLN A 371 5.95 -17.44 16.80
N ASP A 372 7.16 -17.98 16.97
CA ASP A 372 7.82 -18.09 18.27
C ASP A 372 8.21 -16.72 18.86
N ASN A 373 8.34 -15.69 18.01
CA ASN A 373 8.64 -14.33 18.41
C ASN A 373 7.33 -13.51 18.54
N ASN A 374 6.69 -13.58 19.72
CA ASN A 374 5.41 -12.96 20.14
C ASN A 374 5.07 -11.52 19.63
N ASN A 375 6.01 -10.77 19.06
CA ASN A 375 5.78 -9.43 18.51
C ASN A 375 5.22 -9.43 17.07
N ASN A 376 5.37 -10.51 16.29
CA ASN A 376 4.96 -10.53 14.87
C ASN A 376 3.65 -11.31 14.60
N ASN A 377 3.10 -11.96 15.63
CA ASN A 377 1.94 -12.87 15.52
C ASN A 377 0.64 -12.16 15.10
N GLN A 378 0.64 -10.84 14.94
CA GLN A 378 -0.54 -10.03 14.64
C GLN A 378 -0.72 -9.69 13.15
N HIS A 379 0.24 -10.04 12.28
CA HIS A 379 0.19 -9.62 10.88
C HIS A 379 -0.42 -10.68 9.96
N ALA A 380 -1.69 -10.48 9.57
CA ALA A 380 -2.43 -11.34 8.64
C ALA A 380 -1.68 -11.60 7.31
N VAL A 381 -0.83 -10.66 6.87
CA VAL A 381 -0.02 -10.77 5.65
C VAL A 381 0.87 -12.03 5.64
N LEU A 382 1.50 -12.40 6.76
CA LEU A 382 2.37 -13.59 6.81
C LEU A 382 1.58 -14.89 6.70
N TRP A 383 0.45 -14.96 7.39
CA TRP A 383 -0.51 -16.07 7.29
C TRP A 383 -1.01 -16.21 5.85
N ASN A 384 -1.45 -15.12 5.24
CA ASN A 384 -1.91 -15.12 3.84
C ASN A 384 -0.83 -15.57 2.86
N THR A 385 0.44 -15.17 3.10
CA THR A 385 1.58 -15.61 2.30
C THR A 385 1.77 -17.12 2.43
N MET A 386 1.72 -17.67 3.65
CA MET A 386 1.87 -19.10 3.90
C MET A 386 0.70 -19.91 3.34
N ILE A 387 -0.54 -19.46 3.52
CA ILE A 387 -1.75 -20.10 2.96
C ILE A 387 -1.65 -20.12 1.43
N SER A 388 -1.27 -18.99 0.80
CA SER A 388 -1.09 -18.92 -0.66
C SER A 388 0.02 -19.85 -1.14
N SER A 389 1.13 -19.91 -0.41
CA SER A 389 2.24 -20.80 -0.72
C SER A 389 1.84 -22.27 -0.69
N LEU A 390 0.99 -22.68 0.26
CA LEU A 390 0.48 -24.05 0.35
C LEU A 390 -0.53 -24.36 -0.76
N ALA A 391 -1.41 -23.40 -1.04
CA ALA A 391 -2.40 -23.50 -2.11
C ALA A 391 -1.75 -23.72 -3.49
N ASN A 392 -0.71 -22.93 -3.82
CA ASN A 392 0.02 -23.03 -5.08
C ASN A 392 0.77 -24.36 -5.24
N HIS A 393 1.09 -25.03 -4.13
CA HIS A 393 1.71 -26.35 -4.10
C HIS A 393 0.68 -27.49 -4.01
N GLY A 394 -0.62 -27.20 -4.17
CA GLY A 394 -1.69 -28.20 -4.11
C GLY A 394 -1.98 -28.75 -2.71
N ARG A 395 -1.41 -28.16 -1.65
CA ARG A 395 -1.57 -28.60 -0.25
C ARG A 395 -2.72 -27.87 0.45
N SER A 396 -3.88 -27.76 -0.20
CA SER A 396 -4.98 -26.92 0.28
C SER A 396 -5.57 -27.34 1.63
N LYS A 397 -5.52 -28.63 1.99
CA LYS A 397 -5.90 -29.09 3.33
C LYS A 397 -5.02 -28.48 4.42
N GLU A 398 -3.72 -28.37 4.17
CA GLU A 398 -2.79 -27.71 5.10
C GLU A 398 -2.96 -26.20 5.08
N ALA A 399 -3.31 -25.61 3.93
CA ALA A 399 -3.65 -24.19 3.85
C ALA A 399 -4.84 -23.85 4.77
N ILE A 400 -5.87 -24.72 4.81
CA ILE A 400 -6.99 -24.60 5.74
C ILE A 400 -6.55 -24.81 7.19
N GLY A 401 -5.63 -25.76 7.45
CA GLY A 401 -5.03 -25.95 8.79
C GLY A 401 -4.32 -24.68 9.30
N ILE A 402 -3.49 -24.05 8.46
CA ILE A 402 -2.84 -22.77 8.78
C ILE A 402 -3.87 -21.66 9.02
N TYR A 403 -4.99 -21.66 8.31
CA TYR A 403 -6.10 -20.74 8.60
C TYR A 403 -6.75 -21.01 9.96
N SER A 404 -6.96 -22.27 10.35
CA SER A 404 -7.44 -22.61 11.69
C SER A 404 -6.47 -22.15 12.79
N ASP A 405 -5.16 -22.28 12.56
CA ASP A 405 -4.12 -21.79 13.47
C ASP A 405 -4.12 -20.25 13.56
N MET A 406 -4.36 -19.56 12.45
CA MET A 406 -4.53 -18.11 12.42
C MET A 406 -5.68 -17.66 13.34
N LEU A 407 -6.80 -18.37 13.30
CA LEU A 407 -7.97 -18.09 14.14
C LEU A 407 -7.72 -18.41 15.61
N SER A 408 -7.06 -19.53 15.92
CA SER A 408 -6.80 -19.95 17.31
C SER A 408 -5.86 -18.98 18.04
N LEU A 409 -4.96 -18.32 17.31
CA LEU A 409 -4.09 -17.25 17.82
C LEU A 409 -4.75 -15.87 17.85
N GLY A 410 -6.04 -15.77 17.51
CA GLY A 410 -6.82 -14.53 17.57
C GLY A 410 -6.48 -13.53 16.46
N VAL A 411 -5.81 -13.95 15.39
CA VAL A 411 -5.50 -13.10 14.24
C VAL A 411 -6.75 -13.00 13.37
N LYS A 412 -7.26 -11.78 13.19
CA LYS A 412 -8.49 -11.57 12.40
C LYS A 412 -8.22 -11.75 10.91
N PRO A 413 -8.99 -12.58 10.20
CA PRO A 413 -8.96 -12.67 8.75
C PRO A 413 -9.29 -11.33 8.10
N GLU A 414 -8.63 -11.04 6.99
CA GLU A 414 -8.91 -9.88 6.15
C GLU A 414 -9.56 -10.34 4.83
N SER A 415 -10.09 -9.40 4.05
CA SER A 415 -10.63 -9.67 2.72
C SER A 415 -9.68 -10.55 1.87
N PHE A 416 -8.39 -10.23 1.87
CA PHE A 416 -7.39 -10.99 1.12
C PHE A 416 -7.19 -12.43 1.63
N THR A 417 -7.42 -12.70 2.93
CA THR A 417 -7.35 -14.06 3.50
C THR A 417 -8.38 -14.97 2.83
N PHE A 418 -9.62 -14.50 2.69
CA PHE A 418 -10.69 -15.24 2.02
C PHE A 418 -10.40 -15.44 0.53
N LEU A 419 -9.85 -14.42 -0.15
CA LEU A 419 -9.45 -14.56 -1.56
C LEU A 419 -8.45 -15.71 -1.76
N VAL A 420 -7.40 -15.77 -0.93
CA VAL A 420 -6.37 -16.81 -1.02
C VAL A 420 -6.95 -18.20 -0.70
N LEU A 421 -7.82 -18.30 0.31
CA LEU A 421 -8.45 -19.57 0.66
C LEU A 421 -9.44 -20.05 -0.41
N LEU A 422 -10.23 -19.16 -1.01
CA LEU A 422 -11.13 -19.50 -2.11
C LEU A 422 -10.36 -20.03 -3.32
N ASN A 423 -9.22 -19.42 -3.66
CA ASN A 423 -8.33 -19.92 -4.70
C ASN A 423 -7.77 -21.32 -4.34
N ALA A 424 -7.37 -21.54 -3.09
CA ALA A 424 -6.91 -22.84 -2.61
C ALA A 424 -8.01 -23.92 -2.74
N CYS A 425 -9.24 -23.60 -2.34
CA CYS A 425 -10.39 -24.47 -2.49
C CYS A 425 -10.68 -24.75 -3.97
N GLY A 426 -10.54 -23.76 -4.84
CA GLY A 426 -10.72 -23.89 -6.29
C GLY A 426 -9.75 -24.89 -6.91
N HIS A 427 -8.45 -24.76 -6.60
CA HIS A 427 -7.42 -25.68 -7.11
C HIS A 427 -7.56 -27.12 -6.62
N SER A 428 -8.20 -27.34 -5.47
CA SER A 428 -8.35 -28.67 -4.86
C SER A 428 -9.77 -29.23 -4.90
N GLY A 429 -10.70 -28.56 -5.59
CA GLY A 429 -12.09 -28.98 -5.69
C GLY A 429 -12.84 -29.04 -4.35
N LEU A 430 -12.41 -28.29 -3.33
CA LEU A 430 -13.03 -28.26 -2.01
C LEU A 430 -14.23 -27.30 -1.99
N VAL A 431 -15.24 -27.59 -2.82
CA VAL A 431 -16.39 -26.70 -3.10
C VAL A 431 -17.15 -26.32 -1.82
N GLN A 432 -17.48 -27.31 -1.00
CA GLN A 432 -18.25 -27.08 0.24
C GLN A 432 -17.49 -26.22 1.25
N GLU A 433 -16.17 -26.36 1.32
CA GLU A 433 -15.35 -25.51 2.19
C GLU A 433 -15.29 -24.08 1.66
N GLY A 434 -15.07 -23.91 0.36
CA GLY A 434 -15.03 -22.59 -0.26
C GLY A 434 -16.36 -21.84 -0.13
N LEU A 435 -17.51 -22.53 -0.24
CA LEU A 435 -18.81 -21.93 0.02
C LEU A 435 -18.96 -21.46 1.47
N ARG A 436 -18.60 -22.30 2.45
CA ARG A 436 -18.61 -21.93 3.87
C ARG A 436 -17.71 -20.71 4.15
N LEU A 437 -16.53 -20.67 3.55
CA LEU A 437 -15.62 -19.53 3.67
C LEU A 437 -16.20 -18.25 3.05
N PHE A 438 -16.84 -18.35 1.89
CA PHE A 438 -17.48 -17.20 1.24
C PHE A 438 -18.64 -16.64 2.09
N GLU A 439 -19.45 -17.51 2.70
CA GLU A 439 -20.56 -17.10 3.56
C GLU A 439 -20.08 -16.50 4.89
N SER A 440 -19.12 -17.16 5.56
CA SER A 440 -18.54 -16.68 6.84
C SER A 440 -17.90 -15.29 6.72
N MET A 441 -17.35 -14.94 5.56
CA MET A 441 -16.79 -13.62 5.28
C MET A 441 -17.79 -12.50 5.61
N LYS A 442 -19.07 -12.68 5.27
CA LYS A 442 -20.15 -11.71 5.54
C LYS A 442 -20.78 -11.92 6.92
N SER A 443 -21.12 -13.15 7.30
CA SER A 443 -21.86 -13.43 8.54
C SER A 443 -21.02 -13.21 9.80
N ASP A 444 -19.78 -13.69 9.79
CA ASP A 444 -18.96 -13.78 11.00
C ASP A 444 -18.01 -12.59 11.09
N TYR A 445 -17.46 -12.17 9.94
CA TYR A 445 -16.42 -11.13 9.87
C TYR A 445 -16.90 -9.77 9.34
N HIS A 446 -18.15 -9.68 8.86
CA HIS A 446 -18.74 -8.44 8.36
C HIS A 446 -17.93 -7.80 7.22
N ILE A 447 -17.22 -8.62 6.44
CA ILE A 447 -16.43 -8.18 5.28
C ILE A 447 -17.29 -8.39 4.04
N ALA A 448 -17.53 -7.31 3.29
CA ALA A 448 -18.31 -7.40 2.06
C ALA A 448 -17.48 -8.08 0.95
N PRO A 449 -18.00 -9.12 0.27
CA PRO A 449 -17.31 -9.72 -0.86
C PRO A 449 -17.16 -8.73 -2.01
N GLY A 450 -15.92 -8.34 -2.32
CA GLY A 450 -15.56 -7.62 -3.56
C GLY A 450 -15.51 -8.51 -4.81
N GLN A 451 -15.25 -7.88 -5.96
CA GLN A 451 -15.24 -8.51 -7.30
C GLN A 451 -14.26 -9.71 -7.39
N GLU A 452 -13.11 -9.60 -6.72
CA GLU A 452 -12.08 -10.65 -6.71
C GLU A 452 -12.58 -11.93 -6.05
N HIS A 453 -13.35 -11.85 -4.96
CA HIS A 453 -13.91 -13.05 -4.32
C HIS A 453 -14.98 -13.70 -5.18
N TYR A 454 -15.80 -12.90 -5.89
CA TYR A 454 -16.76 -13.44 -6.85
C TYR A 454 -16.06 -14.13 -8.01
N THR A 455 -14.95 -13.57 -8.51
CA THR A 455 -14.12 -14.20 -9.56
C THR A 455 -13.57 -15.57 -9.10
N SER A 456 -13.10 -15.65 -7.85
CA SER A 456 -12.65 -16.92 -7.25
C SER A 456 -13.79 -17.89 -6.99
N LEU A 457 -14.97 -17.41 -6.58
CA LEU A 457 -16.18 -18.23 -6.39
C LEU A 457 -16.69 -18.79 -7.73
N ILE A 458 -16.67 -17.96 -8.78
CA ILE A 458 -16.99 -18.36 -10.16
C ILE A 458 -16.08 -19.51 -10.55
N SER A 459 -14.76 -19.35 -10.37
CA SER A 459 -13.80 -20.41 -10.62
C SER A 459 -14.14 -21.66 -9.81
N LEU A 460 -14.27 -21.56 -8.49
CA LEU A 460 -14.57 -22.69 -7.60
C LEU A 460 -15.80 -23.50 -8.04
N LEU A 461 -16.94 -22.84 -8.25
CA LEU A 461 -18.20 -23.50 -8.58
C LEU A 461 -18.24 -23.95 -10.04
N GLY A 462 -17.71 -23.11 -10.93
CA GLY A 462 -17.72 -23.35 -12.35
C GLY A 462 -16.88 -24.55 -12.74
N TRP A 463 -15.63 -24.66 -12.26
CA TRP A 463 -14.78 -25.84 -12.50
C TRP A 463 -15.37 -27.13 -11.92
N ALA A 464 -16.18 -27.01 -10.87
CA ALA A 464 -16.84 -28.15 -10.23
C ALA A 464 -18.23 -28.47 -10.82
N GLY A 465 -18.71 -27.70 -11.81
CA GLY A 465 -19.98 -27.93 -12.50
C GLY A 465 -21.24 -27.50 -11.74
N TYR A 466 -21.13 -26.74 -10.65
CA TYR A 466 -22.27 -26.25 -9.85
C TYR A 466 -22.85 -24.94 -10.41
N PHE A 467 -23.34 -24.97 -11.63
CA PHE A 467 -23.78 -23.77 -12.36
C PHE A 467 -25.03 -23.10 -11.81
N ASP A 468 -26.05 -23.87 -11.42
CA ASP A 468 -27.29 -23.29 -10.91
C ASP A 468 -27.05 -22.51 -9.62
N GLU A 469 -26.23 -23.07 -8.74
CA GLU A 469 -25.78 -22.39 -7.53
C GLU A 469 -24.95 -21.14 -7.86
N LEU A 470 -24.01 -21.24 -8.81
CA LEU A 470 -23.23 -20.09 -9.26
C LEU A 470 -24.12 -18.94 -9.74
N MET A 471 -25.10 -19.23 -10.60
CA MET A 471 -26.02 -18.22 -11.14
C MET A 471 -26.89 -17.60 -10.05
N ASN A 472 -27.35 -18.39 -9.08
CA ASN A 472 -28.09 -17.87 -7.94
C ASN A 472 -27.26 -16.89 -7.09
N ARG A 473 -25.95 -17.17 -6.89
CA ARG A 473 -25.06 -16.27 -6.15
C ARG A 473 -24.72 -14.99 -6.90
N LEU A 474 -24.62 -15.05 -8.23
CA LEU A 474 -24.36 -13.86 -9.06
C LEU A 474 -25.56 -12.91 -9.10
N LYS A 475 -26.80 -13.42 -9.01
CA LYS A 475 -28.00 -12.57 -8.93
C LYS A 475 -28.04 -11.67 -7.70
N VAL A 476 -27.43 -12.10 -6.58
CA VAL A 476 -27.40 -11.36 -5.31
C VAL A 476 -26.15 -10.47 -5.19
N MET A 477 -25.37 -10.34 -6.28
CA MET A 477 -24.17 -9.52 -6.28
C MET A 477 -24.51 -8.02 -6.12
N PRO A 478 -23.88 -7.30 -5.17
CA PRO A 478 -24.30 -5.93 -4.81
C PRO A 478 -23.74 -4.83 -5.74
N PHE A 479 -23.10 -5.20 -6.84
CA PHE A 479 -22.48 -4.27 -7.79
C PHE A 479 -22.54 -4.83 -9.20
N TYR A 480 -22.32 -3.96 -10.18
CA TYR A 480 -22.20 -4.36 -11.58
C TYR A 480 -20.86 -5.07 -11.81
N PRO A 481 -20.84 -6.25 -12.46
CA PRO A 481 -19.60 -7.01 -12.66
C PRO A 481 -18.62 -6.28 -13.56
N ASP A 482 -17.34 -6.27 -13.16
CA ASP A 482 -16.21 -5.80 -13.96
C ASP A 482 -15.70 -6.85 -14.95
N ASP A 483 -14.72 -6.46 -15.76
CA ASP A 483 -14.17 -7.30 -16.82
C ASP A 483 -13.58 -8.61 -16.28
N ARG A 484 -13.11 -8.64 -15.03
CA ARG A 484 -12.52 -9.86 -14.44
C ARG A 484 -13.60 -10.89 -14.14
N VAL A 485 -14.69 -10.45 -13.52
CA VAL A 485 -15.84 -11.32 -13.20
C VAL A 485 -16.42 -11.89 -14.49
N TRP A 486 -16.58 -11.03 -15.49
CA TRP A 486 -17.05 -11.41 -16.82
C TRP A 486 -16.12 -12.39 -17.54
N ASN A 487 -14.82 -12.13 -17.55
CA ASN A 487 -13.83 -13.03 -18.16
C ASN A 487 -13.80 -14.41 -17.48
N ALA A 488 -13.92 -14.46 -16.15
CA ALA A 488 -13.99 -15.72 -15.42
C ALA A 488 -15.23 -16.54 -15.79
N LEU A 489 -16.39 -15.89 -15.92
CA LEU A 489 -17.63 -16.54 -16.35
C LEU A 489 -17.51 -17.12 -17.76
N LEU A 490 -17.00 -16.31 -18.71
CA LEU A 490 -16.77 -16.77 -20.09
C LEU A 490 -15.79 -17.94 -20.17
N THR A 491 -14.73 -17.91 -19.35
CA THR A 491 -13.75 -19.01 -19.30
C THR A 491 -14.43 -20.33 -18.93
N ILE A 492 -15.31 -20.31 -17.93
CA ILE A 492 -16.00 -21.49 -17.43
C ILE A 492 -17.08 -21.96 -18.42
N CYS A 493 -17.80 -21.03 -19.04
CA CYS A 493 -18.77 -21.35 -20.10
C CYS A 493 -18.12 -22.04 -21.31
N LYS A 494 -16.86 -21.72 -21.64
CA LYS A 494 -16.11 -22.41 -22.70
C LYS A 494 -15.79 -23.88 -22.34
N ILE A 495 -15.55 -24.16 -21.06
CA ILE A 495 -15.12 -25.49 -20.61
C ILE A 495 -16.29 -26.46 -20.48
N HIS A 496 -17.48 -25.95 -20.11
CA HIS A 496 -18.67 -26.77 -19.94
C HIS A 496 -19.64 -26.59 -21.12
N GLU A 497 -19.60 -27.53 -22.06
CA GLU A 497 -20.41 -27.58 -23.30
C GLU A 497 -21.93 -27.51 -23.09
N ARG A 498 -22.41 -27.71 -21.85
CA ARG A 498 -23.84 -27.82 -21.53
C ARG A 498 -24.59 -26.48 -21.52
N ASN A 499 -23.90 -25.34 -21.54
CA ASN A 499 -24.52 -23.99 -21.42
C ASN A 499 -23.93 -22.96 -22.41
N MET A 500 -23.72 -23.35 -23.66
CA MET A 500 -23.12 -22.51 -24.70
C MET A 500 -23.96 -21.27 -25.07
N GLU A 501 -25.29 -21.32 -24.93
CA GLU A 501 -26.19 -20.19 -25.24
C GLU A 501 -26.07 -19.05 -24.21
N LEU A 502 -25.80 -19.40 -22.95
CA LEU A 502 -25.53 -18.43 -21.88
C LEU A 502 -24.19 -17.74 -22.13
N GLY A 503 -23.14 -18.50 -22.49
CA GLY A 503 -21.83 -17.96 -22.87
C GLY A 503 -21.90 -17.01 -24.08
N ARG A 504 -22.77 -17.32 -25.06
CA ARG A 504 -23.05 -16.45 -26.21
C ARG A 504 -23.68 -15.13 -25.77
N THR A 505 -24.73 -15.17 -24.96
CA THR A 505 -25.44 -13.97 -24.46
C THR A 505 -24.51 -13.06 -23.64
N MET A 506 -23.68 -13.66 -22.78
CA MET A 506 -22.70 -12.94 -21.98
C MET A 506 -21.62 -12.28 -22.84
N ALA A 507 -21.14 -12.96 -23.87
CA ALA A 507 -20.13 -12.41 -24.76
C ALA A 507 -20.65 -11.22 -25.58
N LYS A 508 -21.93 -11.25 -26.03
CA LYS A 508 -22.57 -10.09 -26.69
C LYS A 508 -22.58 -8.85 -25.78
N HIS A 509 -22.87 -9.06 -24.50
CA HIS A 509 -22.90 -7.99 -23.51
C HIS A 509 -21.49 -7.44 -23.20
N LEU A 510 -20.45 -8.28 -23.17
CA LEU A 510 -19.05 -7.83 -22.98
C LEU A 510 -18.54 -6.96 -24.13
N VAL A 511 -18.84 -7.33 -25.37
CA VAL A 511 -18.41 -6.55 -26.54
C VAL A 511 -19.02 -5.14 -26.50
N GLY A 512 -20.22 -4.99 -25.93
CA GLY A 512 -20.83 -3.68 -25.68
C GLY A 512 -20.17 -2.87 -24.55
N LEU A 513 -19.60 -3.53 -23.53
CA LEU A 513 -18.94 -2.88 -22.39
C LEU A 513 -17.48 -2.51 -22.67
N GLU A 514 -16.71 -3.44 -23.25
CA GLU A 514 -15.30 -3.24 -23.61
C GLU A 514 -15.03 -3.64 -25.06
N PRO A 515 -15.30 -2.74 -26.02
CA PRO A 515 -15.04 -3.01 -27.44
C PRO A 515 -13.56 -3.27 -27.76
N ASP A 516 -12.64 -2.89 -26.88
CA ASP A 516 -11.20 -2.83 -27.14
C ASP A 516 -10.38 -3.97 -26.51
N SER A 517 -11.02 -4.87 -25.77
CA SER A 517 -10.33 -5.96 -25.08
C SER A 517 -10.11 -7.17 -26.01
N PRO A 518 -8.86 -7.52 -26.37
CA PRO A 518 -8.59 -8.63 -27.29
C PRO A 518 -8.94 -10.00 -26.70
N VAL A 519 -8.98 -10.10 -25.36
CA VAL A 519 -9.35 -11.31 -24.63
C VAL A 519 -10.80 -11.71 -24.92
N VAL A 520 -11.69 -10.72 -25.03
CA VAL A 520 -13.13 -10.93 -25.28
C VAL A 520 -13.36 -11.56 -26.65
N TYR A 521 -12.70 -11.04 -27.69
CA TYR A 521 -12.82 -11.58 -29.04
C TYR A 521 -12.21 -12.99 -29.18
N LEU A 522 -11.08 -13.25 -28.52
CA LEU A 522 -10.46 -14.59 -28.52
C LEU A 522 -11.36 -15.63 -27.84
N LEU A 523 -11.99 -15.26 -26.72
CA LEU A 523 -12.94 -16.12 -26.01
C LEU A 523 -14.22 -16.35 -26.85
N LEU A 524 -14.76 -15.30 -27.45
CA LEU A 524 -15.95 -15.37 -28.32
C LEU A 524 -15.72 -16.25 -29.56
N SER A 525 -14.56 -16.11 -30.22
CA SER A 525 -14.18 -16.99 -31.33
C SER A 525 -14.08 -18.45 -30.88
N GLY A 526 -13.56 -18.70 -29.67
CA GLY A 526 -13.52 -20.02 -29.07
C GLY A 526 -14.91 -20.62 -28.84
N ILE A 527 -15.86 -19.83 -28.35
CA ILE A 527 -17.27 -20.23 -28.16
C ILE A 527 -17.91 -20.59 -29.50
N TYR A 528 -17.76 -19.76 -30.54
CA TYR A 528 -18.31 -20.06 -31.88
C TYR A 528 -17.69 -21.30 -32.52
N THR A 529 -16.39 -21.53 -32.29
CA THR A 529 -15.71 -22.75 -32.75
C THR A 529 -16.31 -23.99 -32.08
N ALA A 530 -16.55 -23.93 -30.76
CA ALA A 530 -17.13 -25.04 -30.00
C ALA A 530 -18.61 -25.30 -30.32
N ILE A 531 -19.38 -24.28 -30.75
CA ILE A 531 -20.76 -24.43 -31.26
C ILE A 531 -20.79 -25.01 -32.70
N GLY A 532 -19.64 -25.21 -33.34
CA GLY A 532 -19.55 -25.71 -34.72
C GLY A 532 -19.79 -24.64 -35.78
N ARG A 533 -19.81 -23.36 -35.40
CA ARG A 533 -20.01 -22.20 -36.28
C ARG A 533 -18.67 -21.55 -36.65
N SER A 534 -17.92 -22.23 -37.51
CA SER A 534 -16.55 -21.85 -37.91
C SER A 534 -16.46 -20.49 -38.62
N GLU A 535 -17.49 -20.09 -39.37
CA GLU A 535 -17.56 -18.82 -40.11
C GLU A 535 -17.55 -17.62 -39.16
N PHE A 536 -18.41 -17.64 -38.14
CA PHE A 536 -18.47 -16.61 -37.11
C PHE A 536 -17.20 -16.58 -36.25
N ALA A 537 -16.60 -17.74 -35.98
CA ALA A 537 -15.33 -17.81 -35.26
C ALA A 537 -14.18 -17.13 -36.01
N GLN A 538 -14.14 -17.28 -37.34
CA GLN A 538 -13.15 -16.62 -38.20
C GLN A 538 -13.40 -15.11 -38.28
N GLU A 539 -14.66 -14.68 -38.38
CA GLU A 539 -15.00 -13.26 -38.45
C GLU A 539 -14.67 -12.51 -37.15
N VAL A 540 -14.95 -13.10 -36.00
CA VAL A 540 -14.57 -12.54 -34.69
C VAL A 540 -13.04 -12.43 -34.55
N LYS A 541 -12.27 -13.39 -35.06
CA LYS A 541 -10.79 -13.32 -35.11
C LYS A 541 -10.29 -12.23 -36.04
N ARG A 542 -10.93 -12.06 -37.20
CA ARG A 542 -10.61 -11.01 -38.17
C ARG A 542 -10.80 -9.61 -37.56
N LEU A 543 -11.91 -9.41 -36.84
CA LEU A 543 -12.22 -8.17 -36.14
C LEU A 543 -11.23 -7.87 -35.00
N ALA A 544 -10.81 -8.89 -34.24
CA ALA A 544 -9.77 -8.74 -33.22
C ALA A 544 -8.46 -8.22 -33.83
N ASN A 545 -8.05 -8.78 -34.96
CA ASN A 545 -6.83 -8.39 -35.67
C ASN A 545 -6.92 -6.97 -36.25
N LEU A 546 -8.07 -6.59 -36.83
CA LEU A 546 -8.28 -5.24 -37.37
C LEU A 546 -8.19 -4.16 -36.29
N ARG A 547 -8.73 -4.40 -35.09
CA ARG A 547 -8.61 -3.47 -33.96
C ARG A 547 -7.18 -3.43 -33.39
N TYR A 548 -6.51 -4.57 -33.29
CA TYR A 548 -5.11 -4.63 -32.85
C TYR A 548 -4.18 -3.86 -33.79
N LEU A 549 -4.39 -3.99 -35.11
CA LEU A 549 -3.67 -3.25 -36.14
C LEU A 549 -3.97 -1.75 -36.08
N LYS A 550 -5.23 -1.32 -35.93
CA LYS A 550 -5.59 0.10 -35.72
C LYS A 550 -4.85 0.69 -34.51
N LYS A 551 -4.67 -0.06 -33.42
CA LYS A 551 -3.93 0.40 -32.23
C LYS A 551 -2.43 0.56 -32.48
N GLN A 552 -1.79 -0.39 -33.18
CA GLN A 552 -0.39 -0.24 -33.57
C GLN A 552 -0.18 0.93 -34.53
N VAL A 553 -1.10 1.12 -35.48
CA VAL A 553 -1.09 2.27 -36.38
C VAL A 553 -1.28 3.57 -35.57
N PHE A 554 -2.25 3.65 -34.66
CA PHE A 554 -2.46 4.85 -33.83
C PHE A 554 -1.27 5.18 -32.91
N VAL A 555 -0.60 4.16 -32.36
CA VAL A 555 0.63 4.33 -31.56
C VAL A 555 1.80 4.78 -32.45
N SER A 556 1.93 4.22 -33.66
CA SER A 556 2.95 4.66 -34.63
C SER A 556 2.68 6.08 -35.16
N TRP A 557 1.42 6.46 -35.35
CA TRP A 557 1.04 7.82 -35.74
C TRP A 557 1.29 8.81 -34.60
N LEU A 558 1.10 8.43 -33.33
CA LEU A 558 1.51 9.26 -32.17
C LEU A 558 3.03 9.39 -32.02
N GLU A 559 3.81 8.43 -32.49
CA GLU A 559 5.28 8.54 -32.61
C GLU A 559 5.70 9.39 -33.81
N ILE A 560 4.98 9.35 -34.92
CA ILE A 560 5.24 10.16 -36.12
C ILE A 560 4.77 11.62 -35.94
N ASP A 561 3.68 11.85 -35.21
CA ASP A 561 3.12 13.18 -34.89
C ASP A 561 3.95 13.93 -33.80
N ARG A 562 4.93 13.24 -33.17
CA ARG A 562 6.03 13.90 -32.44
C ARG A 562 7.08 14.52 -33.36
N THR A 563 7.07 14.23 -34.67
CA THR A 563 8.09 14.70 -35.62
C THR A 563 7.60 15.63 -36.73
N VAL A 564 6.30 15.78 -37.00
CA VAL A 564 5.85 16.65 -38.10
C VAL A 564 4.56 17.41 -37.76
N ARG A 565 4.70 18.62 -37.19
CA ARG A 565 3.68 19.65 -37.37
C ARG A 565 4.06 20.49 -38.59
N LEU A 566 3.34 20.29 -39.70
CA LEU A 566 2.92 21.32 -40.66
C LEU A 566 2.25 20.66 -41.87
N GLY A 567 0.93 20.86 -42.01
CA GLY A 567 0.21 20.73 -43.29
C GLY A 567 -0.84 19.62 -43.37
N CYS A 568 -2.06 20.04 -43.75
CA CYS A 568 -3.15 19.27 -44.38
C CYS A 568 -4.28 18.70 -43.50
N GLU A 569 -5.36 19.49 -43.51
CA GLU A 569 -6.79 19.15 -43.72
C GLU A 569 -7.44 17.96 -42.99
N ALA A 570 -8.41 18.33 -42.15
CA ALA A 570 -9.32 17.45 -41.44
C ALA A 570 -10.31 16.77 -42.40
N HIS A 571 -10.21 15.45 -42.54
CA HIS A 571 -11.29 14.59 -43.02
C HIS A 571 -11.85 13.75 -41.86
N THR A 572 -13.05 14.16 -41.41
CA THR A 572 -14.13 13.37 -40.81
C THR A 572 -13.76 12.03 -40.15
N LEU A 573 -13.45 12.10 -38.85
CA LEU A 573 -13.57 10.99 -37.90
C LEU A 573 -15.05 10.72 -37.63
N ASP A 574 -15.63 9.75 -38.32
CA ASP A 574 -16.94 9.21 -37.97
C ASP A 574 -16.77 7.97 -37.05
N HIS A 575 -17.65 7.86 -36.07
CA HIS A 575 -17.39 7.33 -34.73
C HIS A 575 -17.18 5.79 -34.56
N PRO A 576 -16.46 5.35 -33.51
CA PRO A 576 -16.43 3.95 -33.01
C PRO A 576 -17.82 3.37 -32.69
N GLN A 577 -18.83 4.22 -32.50
CA GLN A 577 -20.20 3.84 -32.14
C GLN A 577 -20.96 3.13 -33.29
N LYS A 578 -20.70 3.50 -34.56
CA LYS A 578 -21.37 2.91 -35.73
C LYS A 578 -20.93 1.47 -35.98
N GLU A 579 -19.67 1.15 -35.74
CA GLU A 579 -19.14 -0.22 -35.86
C GLU A 579 -19.66 -1.13 -34.72
N THR A 580 -19.79 -0.62 -33.49
CA THR A 580 -20.40 -1.36 -32.37
C THR A 580 -21.88 -1.64 -32.59
N ASN A 581 -22.62 -0.72 -33.22
CA ASN A 581 -24.02 -0.92 -33.59
C ASN A 581 -24.20 -1.94 -34.72
N ALA A 582 -23.32 -1.93 -35.74
CA ALA A 582 -23.32 -2.94 -36.79
C ALA A 582 -23.02 -4.36 -36.25
N ILE A 583 -22.21 -4.46 -35.19
CA ILE A 583 -21.94 -5.72 -34.47
C ILE A 583 -23.17 -6.19 -33.69
N LEU A 584 -23.88 -5.28 -33.02
CA LEU A 584 -25.14 -5.61 -32.33
C LEU A 584 -26.25 -6.04 -33.30
N GLU A 585 -26.33 -5.42 -34.48
CA GLU A 585 -27.27 -5.77 -35.56
C GLU A 585 -26.97 -7.15 -36.18
N LEU A 586 -25.70 -7.45 -36.47
CA LEU A 586 -25.27 -8.79 -36.92
C LEU A 586 -25.50 -9.88 -35.86
N LEU A 587 -25.55 -9.52 -34.59
CA LEU A 587 -25.82 -10.41 -33.47
C LEU A 587 -27.33 -10.50 -33.13
N SER A 588 -28.18 -9.61 -33.64
CA SER A 588 -29.64 -9.65 -33.47
C SER A 588 -30.36 -10.43 -34.58
N ASP A 589 -29.76 -10.58 -35.75
CA ASP A 589 -30.44 -11.07 -36.96
C ASP A 589 -30.53 -12.60 -37.15
N GLU A 590 -30.30 -13.41 -36.11
CA GLU A 590 -30.70 -14.83 -36.15
C GLU A 590 -31.67 -15.15 -35.01
N GLY A 591 -32.96 -15.15 -35.38
CA GLY A 591 -34.11 -15.19 -34.50
C GLY A 591 -34.28 -16.44 -33.62
N LEU A 592 -34.72 -16.18 -32.39
CA LEU A 592 -35.65 -17.00 -31.61
C LEU A 592 -36.27 -16.10 -30.54
N LEU A 593 -36.99 -15.07 -31.00
CA LEU A 593 -38.15 -14.55 -30.28
C LEU A 593 -39.36 -15.27 -30.83
N ASP A 594 -39.55 -16.52 -30.43
CA ASP A 594 -40.88 -17.10 -30.37
C ASP A 594 -40.91 -18.18 -29.29
N GLY A 595 -41.63 -17.87 -28.21
CA GLY A 595 -41.97 -18.80 -27.15
C GLY A 595 -41.17 -18.62 -25.86
N VAL A 596 -41.52 -17.63 -25.04
CA VAL A 596 -42.25 -17.82 -23.77
C VAL A 596 -42.90 -16.48 -23.43
N GLY A 597 -44.24 -16.48 -23.41
CA GLY A 597 -45.02 -15.32 -22.97
C GLY A 597 -45.11 -15.22 -21.45
N ARG A 598 -45.31 -13.96 -21.01
CA ARG A 598 -45.70 -13.46 -19.68
C ARG A 598 -44.69 -13.56 -18.54
#